data_AF-A0A445C8M9-F1
#
_entry.id   AF-A0A445C8M9-F1
#
_cell.length_a   1.000
_cell.length_b   1.000
_cell.length_c   1.000
_cell.angle_alpha   90.00
_cell.angle_beta   90.00
_cell.angle_gamma   90.00
#
_symmetry.space_group_name_H-M   'P 1'
#
loop_
_entity.id
_entity.type
_entity.pdbx_description
1 polymer ?
#
loop_
_entity_poly.entity_id
_entity_poly.type
_entity_poly.pdbx_seq_one_letter_code
_entity_poly.pdbx_strand_id
1 'polypeptide(L)'
;MQGFRKVDPDRWEFANEGFLAGQKHLLRTIKRRRNVTQSSTNMIQHGEGGGGGSCVELGEFGLEGEIERLRRDRTVLMAEIVKLRQQQHNSRERICSMESRLQVTEKKQTQMMTFLAKALHNQSFIHNLSLQNRELQGFEMSRKRRITATASVENLQLDPVAIGLCMQLVSHCKINMLVVVAT
;
A
#
# COMPACT_ATOMS: atom_id res chain seq x y z
N MET A 1 -10.47 7.94 30.09
CA MET A 1 -9.01 7.71 29.93
C MET A 1 -8.30 8.02 31.24
N GLN A 2 -7.91 7.02 32.04
CA GLN A 2 -7.21 7.19 33.32
C GLN A 2 -6.04 6.18 33.38
N GLY A 3 -4.80 6.67 33.36
CA GLY A 3 -3.58 5.87 33.30
C GLY A 3 -2.33 6.75 33.13
N PHE A 4 -1.15 6.13 33.19
CA PHE A 4 0.13 6.82 33.02
C PHE A 4 0.21 7.51 31.65
N ARG A 5 0.58 8.79 31.64
CA ARG A 5 0.72 9.61 30.42
C ARG A 5 2.20 9.85 30.13
N LYS A 6 2.56 9.84 28.85
CA LYS A 6 3.93 10.13 28.40
C LYS A 6 4.23 11.61 28.65
N VAL A 7 5.30 11.89 29.38
CA VAL A 7 5.70 13.26 29.75
C VAL A 7 6.64 13.85 28.70
N ASP A 8 7.52 13.02 28.15
CA ASP A 8 8.54 13.41 27.18
C ASP A 8 8.51 12.45 25.97
N PRO A 9 8.48 12.93 24.72
CA PRO A 9 8.50 12.09 23.51
C PRO A 9 9.75 11.22 23.35
N ASP A 10 10.91 11.69 23.81
CA ASP A 10 12.22 11.09 23.54
C ASP A 10 12.81 10.39 24.76
N ARG A 11 12.26 10.64 25.95
CA ARG A 11 12.67 10.00 27.21
C ARG A 11 11.58 9.05 27.72
N TRP A 12 12.00 7.94 28.34
CA TRP A 12 11.08 6.93 28.89
C TRP A 12 10.51 7.39 30.23
N GLU A 13 9.84 8.55 30.23
CA GLU A 13 9.28 9.19 31.40
C GLU A 13 7.75 9.26 31.31
N PHE A 14 7.11 8.80 32.39
CA PHE A 14 5.67 8.69 32.49
C PHE A 14 5.17 9.28 33.80
N ALA A 15 4.07 10.01 33.76
CA ALA A 15 3.44 10.59 34.95
C ALA A 15 2.04 10.02 35.19
N ASN A 16 1.66 9.94 36.45
CA ASN A 16 0.31 9.61 36.89
C ASN A 16 0.00 10.40 38.16
N GLU A 17 -1.19 10.99 38.25
CA GLU A 17 -1.61 11.84 39.37
C GLU A 17 -1.61 11.08 40.72
N GLY A 18 -1.76 9.76 40.69
CA GLY A 18 -1.68 8.89 41.88
C GLY A 18 -0.26 8.43 42.25
N PHE A 19 0.78 8.83 41.51
CA PHE A 19 2.16 8.34 41.68
C PHE A 19 3.15 9.51 41.81
N LEU A 20 3.35 9.98 43.05
CA LEU A 20 4.34 11.02 43.39
C LEU A 20 5.33 10.50 44.45
N ALA A 21 6.60 10.85 44.29
CA ALA A 21 7.66 10.43 45.21
C ALA A 21 7.37 10.93 46.63
N GLY A 22 7.52 10.03 47.62
CA GLY A 22 7.24 10.34 49.03
C GLY A 22 5.77 10.31 49.45
N GLN A 23 4.81 10.24 48.52
CA GLN A 23 3.37 10.28 48.82
C GLN A 23 2.68 8.92 48.65
N LYS A 24 2.94 8.00 49.58
CA LYS A 24 2.39 6.62 49.54
C LYS A 24 0.86 6.55 49.56
N HIS A 25 0.18 7.53 50.15
CA HIS A 25 -1.29 7.53 50.27
C HIS A 25 -2.00 7.62 48.91
N LEU A 26 -1.37 8.27 47.92
CA LEU A 26 -1.89 8.38 46.56
C LEU A 26 -1.90 7.05 45.80
N LEU A 27 -1.06 6.09 46.19
CA LEU A 27 -1.03 4.77 45.55
C LEU A 27 -2.36 4.00 45.69
N ARG A 28 -3.20 4.35 46.67
CA ARG A 28 -4.54 3.75 46.85
C ARG A 28 -5.50 4.09 45.71
N THR A 29 -5.28 5.20 45.02
CA THR A 29 -6.12 5.62 43.88
C THR A 29 -5.73 4.88 42.60
N ILE A 30 -4.50 4.33 42.53
CA ILE A 30 -4.03 3.52 41.41
C ILE A 30 -4.60 2.11 41.53
N LYS A 31 -5.73 1.88 40.86
CA LYS A 31 -6.29 0.54 40.74
C LYS A 31 -5.48 -0.24 39.70
N ARG A 32 -4.89 -1.36 40.12
CA ARG A 32 -4.38 -2.36 39.17
C ARG A 32 -5.57 -2.85 38.35
N ARG A 33 -5.48 -2.73 37.02
CA ARG A 33 -6.35 -3.52 36.15
C ARG A 33 -6.01 -4.98 36.40
N ARG A 34 -6.89 -5.68 37.12
CA ARG A 34 -6.80 -7.13 37.24
C ARG A 34 -7.16 -7.66 35.86
N ASN A 35 -6.15 -8.14 35.12
CA ASN A 35 -6.41 -9.02 34.00
C ASN A 35 -7.07 -10.26 34.63
N VAL A 36 -8.38 -10.44 34.41
CA VAL A 36 -9.08 -11.67 34.77
C VAL A 36 -8.65 -12.73 33.77
N THR A 37 -7.41 -13.18 33.90
CA THR A 37 -6.86 -14.34 33.22
C THR A 37 -5.72 -14.82 34.10
N GLN A 38 -5.88 -16.01 34.67
CA GLN A 38 -4.95 -16.71 35.58
C GLN A 38 -4.76 -16.08 36.97
N SER A 39 -5.62 -16.47 37.91
CA SER A 39 -5.20 -16.95 39.25
C SER A 39 -6.43 -17.24 40.12
N SER A 40 -7.05 -18.39 39.89
CA SER A 40 -7.97 -19.02 40.84
C SER A 40 -7.42 -20.38 41.26
N THR A 41 -6.26 -20.37 41.93
CA THR A 41 -5.94 -21.39 42.93
C THR A 41 -4.95 -20.80 43.94
N ASN A 42 -5.48 -20.37 45.08
CA ASN A 42 -4.84 -20.59 46.37
C ASN A 42 -5.92 -20.40 47.44
N MET A 43 -6.62 -21.51 47.68
CA MET A 43 -7.18 -21.82 48.99
C MET A 43 -6.04 -21.81 50.00
N ILE A 44 -6.00 -20.83 50.91
CA ILE A 44 -5.71 -21.11 52.32
C ILE A 44 -6.77 -20.40 53.14
N GLN A 45 -7.49 -21.24 53.84
CA GLN A 45 -8.51 -21.02 54.83
C GLN A 45 -7.83 -20.49 56.11
N HIS A 46 -8.34 -19.39 56.69
CA HIS A 46 -8.55 -19.17 58.14
C HIS A 46 -8.76 -17.66 58.41
N GLY A 47 -9.85 -17.32 59.09
CA GLY A 47 -10.08 -15.99 59.67
C GLY A 47 -11.50 -15.49 59.46
N GLU A 48 -12.30 -15.60 60.51
CA GLU A 48 -13.72 -15.26 60.64
C GLU A 48 -14.08 -13.82 60.22
N GLY A 49 -15.30 -13.63 59.69
CA GLY A 49 -15.89 -12.30 59.50
C GLY A 49 -16.90 -12.25 58.35
N GLY A 50 -18.19 -12.35 58.68
CA GLY A 50 -19.29 -12.56 57.73
C GLY A 50 -19.54 -11.46 56.70
N GLY A 51 -20.26 -11.82 55.63
CA GLY A 51 -20.87 -10.86 54.73
C GLY A 51 -21.23 -11.39 53.33
N GLY A 52 -22.35 -12.11 53.24
CA GLY A 52 -23.34 -12.00 52.15
C GLY A 52 -22.87 -12.16 50.71
N GLY A 53 -23.15 -13.33 50.13
CA GLY A 53 -22.95 -13.63 48.72
C GLY A 53 -23.87 -12.89 47.76
N SER A 54 -23.40 -12.82 46.51
CA SER A 54 -24.12 -13.08 45.26
C SER A 54 -23.32 -12.41 44.14
N CYS A 55 -22.18 -13.00 43.79
CA CYS A 55 -21.60 -12.71 42.48
C CYS A 55 -22.47 -13.47 41.49
N VAL A 56 -23.47 -12.78 40.95
CA VAL A 56 -24.25 -13.29 39.83
C VAL A 56 -23.29 -13.47 38.66
N GLU A 57 -22.97 -14.72 38.38
CA GLU A 57 -22.18 -15.17 37.24
C GLU A 57 -22.99 -14.96 35.96
N LEU A 58 -23.01 -13.73 35.47
CA LEU A 58 -23.53 -13.38 34.16
C LEU A 58 -22.34 -13.08 33.24
N GLY A 59 -21.98 -14.07 32.42
CA GLY A 59 -21.22 -13.83 31.18
C GLY A 59 -19.86 -14.51 31.04
N GLU A 60 -19.64 -15.69 31.64
CA GLU A 60 -18.44 -16.48 31.33
C GLU A 60 -18.58 -17.17 29.96
N PHE A 61 -18.26 -16.45 28.88
CA PHE A 61 -17.66 -17.10 27.72
C PHE A 61 -16.17 -17.21 28.01
N GLY A 62 -15.76 -18.29 28.67
CA GLY A 62 -14.38 -18.59 29.04
C GLY A 62 -13.43 -18.76 27.83
N LEU A 63 -12.30 -19.45 28.03
CA LEU A 63 -11.30 -19.77 26.98
C LEU A 63 -11.94 -20.28 25.66
N GLU A 64 -13.09 -20.93 25.73
CA GLU A 64 -13.89 -21.36 24.58
C GLU A 64 -14.32 -20.19 23.67
N GLY A 65 -14.75 -19.07 24.25
CA GLY A 65 -15.12 -17.87 23.49
C GLY A 65 -13.92 -17.21 22.81
N GLU A 66 -12.74 -17.27 23.42
CA GLU A 66 -11.48 -16.80 22.81
C GLU A 66 -11.06 -17.69 21.64
N ILE A 67 -11.12 -19.02 21.81
CA ILE A 67 -10.83 -19.99 20.75
C ILE A 67 -11.75 -19.76 19.55
N GLU A 68 -13.05 -19.59 19.80
CA GLU A 68 -14.01 -19.39 18.73
C GLU A 68 -13.85 -18.02 18.06
N ARG A 69 -13.41 -16.98 18.77
CA ARG A 69 -13.02 -15.70 18.15
C ARG A 69 -11.80 -15.86 17.25
N LEU A 70 -10.75 -16.50 17.76
CA LEU A 70 -9.52 -16.76 16.99
C LEU A 70 -9.77 -17.61 15.74
N ARG A 71 -10.71 -18.55 15.79
CA ARG A 71 -11.14 -19.32 14.60
C ARG A 71 -11.80 -18.45 13.54
N ARG A 72 -12.66 -17.50 13.94
CA ARG A 72 -13.26 -16.53 13.02
C ARG A 72 -12.20 -15.61 12.43
N ASP A 73 -11.32 -15.06 13.27
CA ASP A 73 -10.24 -14.16 12.83
C ASP A 73 -9.31 -14.86 11.84
N ARG A 74 -8.90 -16.11 12.13
CA ARG A 74 -8.13 -16.94 11.19
C ARG A 74 -8.84 -17.06 9.85
N THR A 75 -10.14 -17.31 9.83
CA THR A 75 -10.92 -17.49 8.60
C THR A 75 -10.95 -16.19 7.79
N VAL A 76 -11.16 -15.05 8.45
CA VAL A 76 -11.13 -13.72 7.81
C VAL A 76 -9.74 -13.43 7.25
N LEU A 77 -8.68 -13.68 8.02
CA LEU A 77 -7.30 -13.46 7.57
C LEU A 77 -6.93 -14.36 6.38
N MET A 78 -7.36 -15.62 6.38
CA MET A 78 -7.16 -16.51 5.22
C MET A 78 -7.87 -15.98 3.97
N ALA A 79 -9.11 -15.48 4.11
CA ALA A 79 -9.85 -14.89 3.00
C ALA A 79 -9.14 -13.63 2.45
N GLU A 80 -8.64 -12.75 3.33
CA GLU A 80 -7.90 -11.56 2.91
C GLU A 80 -6.56 -11.93 2.24
N ILE A 81 -5.85 -12.95 2.71
CA ILE A 81 -4.63 -13.45 2.05
C ILE A 81 -4.93 -13.93 0.62
N VAL A 82 -6.00 -14.71 0.43
CA VAL A 82 -6.39 -15.20 -0.91
C VAL A 82 -6.75 -14.03 -1.81
N LYS A 83 -7.52 -13.06 -1.31
CA LYS A 83 -7.88 -11.85 -2.04
C LYS A 83 -6.65 -11.02 -2.42
N LEU A 84 -5.72 -10.82 -1.51
CA LEU A 84 -4.47 -10.09 -1.77
C LEU A 84 -3.61 -10.80 -2.81
N ARG A 85 -3.52 -12.14 -2.76
CA ARG A 85 -2.83 -12.93 -3.79
C ARG A 85 -3.48 -12.75 -5.16
N GLN A 86 -4.81 -12.75 -5.22
CA GLN A 86 -5.52 -12.50 -6.48
C GLN A 86 -5.29 -11.08 -6.99
N GLN A 87 -5.35 -10.07 -6.12
CA GLN A 87 -5.06 -8.69 -6.48
C GLN A 87 -3.63 -8.52 -7.00
N GLN A 88 -2.66 -9.14 -6.34
CA GLN A 88 -1.27 -9.15 -6.78
C GLN A 88 -1.11 -9.80 -8.17
N HIS A 89 -1.75 -10.95 -8.39
CA HIS A 89 -1.74 -11.62 -9.68
C HIS A 89 -2.33 -10.73 -10.78
N ASN A 90 -3.53 -10.18 -10.57
CA ASN A 90 -4.17 -9.27 -11.52
C ASN A 90 -3.31 -8.02 -11.80
N SER A 91 -2.64 -7.48 -10.79
CA SER A 91 -1.74 -6.34 -10.97
C SER A 91 -0.53 -6.70 -11.83
N ARG A 92 0.04 -7.89 -11.65
CA ARG A 92 1.15 -8.37 -12.47
C ARG A 92 0.73 -8.54 -13.93
N GLU A 93 -0.44 -9.13 -14.17
CA GLU A 93 -0.96 -9.28 -15.54
C GLU A 93 -1.16 -7.93 -16.24
N ARG A 94 -1.67 -6.92 -15.52
CA ARG A 94 -1.81 -5.55 -16.06
C ARG A 94 -0.44 -4.97 -16.44
N ILE A 95 0.56 -5.12 -15.58
CA ILE A 95 1.92 -4.63 -15.85
C ILE A 95 2.50 -5.32 -17.10
N CYS A 96 2.39 -6.65 -17.21
CA CYS A 96 2.87 -7.39 -18.38
C CYS A 96 2.17 -6.96 -19.68
N SER A 97 0.85 -6.70 -19.62
CA SER A 97 0.10 -6.17 -20.76
C SER A 97 0.57 -4.77 -21.16
N MET A 98 0.80 -3.89 -20.18
CA MET A 98 1.35 -2.55 -20.42
C MET A 98 2.75 -2.62 -21.04
N GLU A 99 3.62 -3.48 -20.51
CA GLU A 99 4.97 -3.70 -21.03
C GLU A 99 4.93 -4.15 -22.50
N SER A 100 4.10 -5.15 -22.82
CA SER A 100 3.95 -5.64 -24.19
C SER A 100 3.51 -4.54 -25.16
N ARG A 101 2.55 -3.69 -24.75
CA ARG A 101 2.10 -2.54 -25.54
C ARG A 101 3.20 -1.50 -25.73
N LEU A 102 3.94 -1.21 -24.66
CA LEU A 102 5.06 -0.25 -24.70
C LEU A 102 6.15 -0.73 -25.66
N GLN A 103 6.54 -2.00 -25.61
CA GLN A 103 7.54 -2.58 -26.52
C GLN A 103 7.13 -2.48 -27.99
N VAL A 104 5.84 -2.69 -28.31
CA VAL A 104 5.33 -2.53 -29.68
C VAL A 104 5.45 -1.07 -30.12
N THR A 105 5.07 -0.12 -29.26
CA THR A 105 5.18 1.31 -29.60
C THR A 105 6.63 1.77 -29.73
N GLU A 106 7.53 1.26 -28.89
CA GLU A 106 8.96 1.55 -28.95
C GLU A 106 9.57 1.05 -30.26
N LYS A 107 9.31 -0.22 -30.64
CA LYS A 107 9.74 -0.77 -31.93
C LYS A 107 9.26 0.07 -33.11
N LYS A 108 7.99 0.50 -33.09
CA LYS A 108 7.42 1.37 -34.14
C LYS A 108 8.11 2.74 -34.19
N GLN A 109 8.41 3.33 -33.04
CA GLN A 109 9.13 4.60 -32.96
C GLN A 109 10.57 4.45 -33.45
N THR A 110 11.29 3.40 -33.07
CA THR A 110 12.64 3.12 -33.57
C THR A 110 12.66 2.93 -35.09
N GLN A 111 11.69 2.20 -35.65
CA GLN A 111 11.56 2.03 -37.10
C GLN A 111 11.27 3.36 -37.81
N MET A 112 10.37 4.18 -37.25
CA MET A 112 10.08 5.52 -37.78
C MET A 112 11.30 6.42 -37.77
N MET A 113 12.04 6.46 -36.65
CA MET A 113 13.28 7.23 -36.53
C MET A 113 14.33 6.75 -37.53
N THR A 114 14.47 5.44 -37.71
CA THR A 114 15.38 4.85 -38.71
C THR A 114 14.99 5.25 -40.13
N PHE A 115 13.71 5.22 -40.45
CA PHE A 115 13.20 5.67 -41.76
C PHE A 115 13.48 7.16 -41.98
N LEU A 116 13.16 8.00 -40.99
CA LEU A 116 13.39 9.44 -41.07
C LEU A 116 14.88 9.77 -41.24
N ALA A 117 15.76 9.11 -40.49
CA ALA A 117 17.20 9.26 -40.66
C ALA A 117 17.63 8.96 -42.11
N LYS A 118 17.20 7.81 -42.66
CA LYS A 118 17.51 7.43 -44.06
C LYS A 118 16.91 8.41 -45.08
N ALA A 119 15.68 8.87 -44.85
CA ALA A 119 15.01 9.84 -45.72
C ALA A 119 15.73 11.18 -45.77
N LEU A 120 16.19 11.69 -44.62
CA LEU A 120 16.91 12.96 -44.51
C LEU A 120 18.32 12.89 -45.13
N HIS A 121 18.96 11.73 -45.11
CA HIS A 121 20.23 11.51 -45.81
C HIS A 121 20.06 11.36 -47.33
N ASN A 122 18.84 11.16 -47.82
CA ASN A 122 18.54 11.06 -49.24
C ASN A 122 17.95 12.39 -49.77
N GLN A 123 18.82 13.29 -50.21
CA GLN A 123 18.44 14.61 -50.75
C GLN A 123 17.44 14.51 -51.92
N SER A 124 17.54 13.46 -52.75
CA SER A 124 16.60 13.24 -53.86
C SER A 124 15.19 12.83 -53.38
N PHE A 125 15.10 12.06 -52.30
CA PHE A 125 13.82 11.67 -51.70
C PHE A 125 13.08 12.89 -51.13
N ILE A 126 13.78 13.78 -50.43
CA ILE A 126 13.20 15.02 -49.90
C ILE A 126 12.75 15.97 -51.02
N HIS A 127 13.54 16.09 -52.08
CA HIS A 127 13.18 16.91 -53.25
C HIS A 127 11.90 16.39 -53.93
N ASN A 128 11.79 15.08 -54.16
CA ASN A 128 10.60 14.45 -54.73
C ASN A 128 9.37 14.61 -53.82
N LEU A 129 9.55 14.46 -52.51
CA LEU A 129 8.47 14.66 -51.52
C LEU A 129 7.96 16.12 -51.51
N SER A 130 8.86 17.09 -51.67
CA SER A 130 8.54 18.52 -51.75
C SER A 130 7.70 18.85 -52.99
N LEU A 131 8.08 18.32 -54.15
CA LEU A 131 7.34 18.47 -55.40
C LEU A 131 5.93 17.84 -55.31
N GLN A 132 5.83 16.63 -54.76
CA GLN A 132 4.55 15.95 -54.57
C GLN A 132 3.62 16.67 -53.57
N ASN A 133 4.17 17.27 -52.50
CA ASN A 133 3.39 18.09 -51.57
C ASN A 133 2.83 19.35 -52.23
N ARG A 134 3.57 19.94 -53.18
CA ARG A 134 3.15 21.12 -53.93
C ARG A 134 1.99 20.81 -54.90
N GLU A 135 1.92 19.58 -55.42
CA GLU A 135 0.78 19.09 -56.21
C GLU A 135 -0.46 18.79 -55.32
N LEU A 136 -0.28 18.25 -54.11
CA LEU A 136 -1.39 17.95 -53.18
C LEU A 136 -1.96 19.18 -52.46
N GLN A 137 -1.16 20.22 -52.23
CA GLN A 137 -1.64 21.50 -51.68
C GLN A 137 -2.62 22.23 -52.62
N GLY A 138 -2.65 21.86 -53.90
CA GLY A 138 -3.66 22.35 -54.85
C GLY A 138 -5.07 21.82 -54.62
N PHE A 139 -5.27 20.76 -53.82
CA PHE A 139 -6.56 20.05 -53.77
C PHE A 139 -7.30 20.05 -52.41
N GLU A 140 -6.65 20.04 -51.23
CA GLU A 140 -7.43 20.00 -49.96
C GLU A 140 -6.74 20.71 -48.77
N MET A 141 -6.88 22.04 -48.66
CA MET A 141 -6.74 22.74 -47.37
C MET A 141 -8.00 22.65 -46.48
N SER A 142 -9.07 21.99 -46.94
CA SER A 142 -10.41 22.06 -46.35
C SER A 142 -10.82 20.89 -45.45
N ARG A 143 -9.96 19.88 -45.25
CA ARG A 143 -10.25 18.74 -44.36
C ARG A 143 -9.12 18.49 -43.37
N LYS A 144 -8.86 19.46 -42.50
CA LYS A 144 -8.09 19.21 -41.26
C LYS A 144 -8.90 18.22 -40.41
N ARG A 145 -8.57 16.92 -40.52
CA ARG A 145 -9.08 15.89 -39.61
C ARG A 145 -8.59 16.23 -38.21
N ARG A 146 -9.51 16.76 -37.39
CA ARG A 146 -9.29 16.96 -35.96
C ARG A 146 -8.93 15.61 -35.35
N ILE A 147 -7.71 15.46 -34.85
CA ILE A 147 -7.36 14.34 -33.99
C ILE A 147 -8.15 14.55 -32.70
N THR A 148 -9.23 13.82 -32.52
CA THR A 148 -10.00 13.83 -31.27
C THR A 148 -9.11 13.23 -30.19
N ALA A 149 -8.58 14.05 -29.29
CA ALA A 149 -7.99 13.56 -28.06
C ALA A 149 -9.10 12.85 -27.28
N THR A 150 -9.03 11.53 -27.16
CA THR A 150 -9.90 10.78 -26.26
C THR A 150 -9.53 11.18 -24.84
N ALA A 151 -10.40 11.96 -24.20
CA ALA A 151 -10.26 12.31 -22.79
C ALA A 151 -10.50 11.05 -21.94
N SER A 152 -9.48 10.23 -21.76
CA SER A 152 -9.42 9.25 -20.68
C SER A 152 -8.86 9.95 -19.44
N VAL A 153 -9.71 10.76 -18.80
CA VAL A 153 -9.46 11.28 -17.44
C VAL A 153 -10.00 10.23 -16.49
N GLU A 154 -9.23 9.16 -16.27
CA GLU A 154 -9.41 8.36 -15.06
C GLU A 154 -8.57 9.00 -13.96
N ASN A 155 -9.28 9.37 -12.91
CA ASN A 155 -8.83 10.02 -11.70
C ASN A 155 -7.70 9.20 -11.04
N LEU A 156 -6.44 9.50 -11.38
CA LEU A 156 -5.29 8.95 -10.69
C LEU A 156 -5.08 9.75 -9.41
N GLN A 157 -5.79 9.36 -8.34
CA GLN A 157 -5.31 9.64 -6.98
C GLN A 157 -4.01 8.83 -6.82
N LEU A 158 -2.90 9.39 -7.29
CA LEU A 158 -1.58 8.77 -7.24
C LEU A 158 -1.13 8.75 -5.79
N ASP A 159 -1.14 7.56 -5.20
CA ASP A 159 -0.56 7.30 -3.89
C ASP A 159 0.97 7.53 -3.99
N PRO A 160 1.57 8.43 -3.19
CA PRO A 160 2.99 8.77 -3.27
C PRO A 160 3.92 7.55 -3.09
N VAL A 161 3.42 6.48 -2.45
CA VAL A 161 4.12 5.19 -2.33
C VAL A 161 4.25 4.46 -3.67
N ALA A 162 3.23 4.55 -4.54
CA ALA A 162 3.23 3.94 -5.87
C ALA A 162 4.19 4.64 -6.83
N ILE A 163 4.33 5.97 -6.72
CA ILE A 163 5.32 6.74 -7.49
C ILE A 163 6.74 6.36 -7.05
N GLY A 164 6.98 6.23 -5.73
CA GLY A 164 8.26 5.77 -5.19
C GLY A 164 8.66 4.40 -5.73
N LEU A 165 7.77 3.41 -5.66
CA LEU A 165 8.02 2.07 -6.18
C LEU A 165 8.26 2.06 -7.71
N CYS A 166 7.56 2.91 -8.46
CA CYS A 166 7.72 3.02 -9.91
C CYS A 166 9.09 3.63 -10.29
N MET A 167 9.56 4.64 -9.55
CA MET A 167 10.91 5.21 -9.73
C MET A 167 12.00 4.22 -9.30
N GLN A 168 11.79 3.45 -8.23
CA GLN A 168 12.70 2.36 -7.83
C GLN A 168 12.80 1.25 -8.90
N LEU A 169 11.68 0.83 -9.50
CA LEU A 169 11.65 -0.20 -10.55
C LEU A 169 12.31 0.27 -11.85
N VAL A 170 12.11 1.53 -12.26
CA VAL A 170 12.79 2.11 -13.44
C VAL A 170 14.30 2.24 -13.20
N SER A 171 14.72 2.54 -11.97
CA SER A 171 16.14 2.56 -11.59
C SER A 171 16.77 1.16 -11.60
N HIS A 172 16.06 0.15 -11.04
CA HIS A 172 16.49 -1.25 -11.10
C HIS A 172 16.53 -1.83 -12.52
N CYS A 173 15.61 -1.45 -13.40
CA CYS A 173 15.65 -1.85 -14.82
C CYS A 173 16.87 -1.27 -15.56
N LYS A 174 17.28 -0.03 -15.25
CA LYS A 174 18.50 0.56 -15.84
C LYS A 174 19.78 -0.11 -15.33
N ILE A 175 19.82 -0.54 -14.07
CA ILE A 175 20.98 -1.23 -13.49
C ILE A 175 21.10 -2.67 -14.04
N ASN A 176 19.99 -3.40 -14.18
CA ASN A 176 20.01 -4.75 -14.78
C ASN A 176 20.32 -4.74 -16.28
N MET A 177 19.98 -3.69 -17.02
CA MET A 177 20.37 -3.59 -18.44
C MET A 177 21.87 -3.31 -18.61
N LEU A 178 22.54 -2.70 -17.63
CA LEU A 178 23.98 -2.46 -17.67
C LEU A 178 24.80 -3.72 -17.34
N VAL A 179 24.30 -4.59 -16.46
CA VAL A 179 24.98 -5.85 -16.09
C VAL A 179 24.88 -6.91 -17.20
N VAL A 180 23.77 -6.94 -17.95
CA VAL A 180 23.57 -7.91 -19.05
C VAL A 180 24.36 -7.55 -20.32
N VAL A 181 24.80 -6.31 -20.48
CA VAL A 181 25.61 -5.88 -21.66
C VAL A 181 27.12 -5.98 -21.38
N ALA A 182 27.53 -6.27 -20.15
CA ALA A 182 28.95 -6.33 -19.74
C ALA A 182 29.45 -7.76 -19.39
N THR A 183 28.69 -8.81 -19.75
CA THR A 183 29.12 -10.22 -19.63
C THR A 183 29.00 -10.92 -20.98
#